data_AF-A0A7C6E7E5-F1
#
_entry.id   AF-A0A7C6E7E5-F1
#
_cell.length_a   1.000
_cell.length_b   1.000
_cell.length_c   1.000
_cell.angle_alpha   90.00
_cell.angle_beta   90.00
_cell.angle_gamma   90.00
#
_symmetry.space_group_name_H-M   'P 1'
#
loop_
_entity.id
_entity.type
_entity.pdbx_description
1 polymer ?
#
loop_
_entity_poly.entity_id
_entity_poly.type
_entity_poly.pdbx_seq_one_letter_code
_entity_poly.pdbx_strand_id
1 'polypeptide(L)'
;MSRKRRKPSVAKARRHRLRAEKHARRAGASDRSDPASAVPPGYSFVAERALRDLHALIEGQEFETMDDLNARLLELIEQGCASETAQASKQNDPKWRAQELAYDAMEAEDPLEALRLAAQALRLDPDCTDALRLKVSLVPTELDTRIQRMREVVEKAERNLGEDFIEEHRGHFWGLLSTRPYMRAMQDLADLLTQADRLDEAIAVYERMLELNPNDNQGVRYALLGLYLATKRTERAAELFERYPGEEDYSAVFAWGRVLLDWLGSHEASARLALLSARRVNPFVEGYLTGEQPLPQRLPPGYSPGEPSEAQFAATELWLACKGLPEFTAWLREQQ
;
A
#
# COMPACT_ATOMS: atom_id res chain seq x y z
N MET A 1 -55.65 46.84 22.53
CA MET A 1 -54.20 46.58 22.47
C MET A 1 -53.85 45.40 23.36
N SER A 2 -53.35 44.27 22.81
CA SER A 2 -52.73 43.24 23.64
C SER A 2 -51.64 42.51 22.84
N ARG A 3 -50.38 42.92 23.08
CA ARG A 3 -49.18 42.27 22.55
C ARG A 3 -48.99 40.93 23.30
N LYS A 4 -49.29 39.82 22.64
CA LYS A 4 -49.02 38.47 23.14
C LYS A 4 -47.52 38.28 23.40
N ARG A 5 -47.15 38.18 24.67
CA ARG A 5 -45.85 37.72 25.17
C ARG A 5 -45.50 36.36 24.57
N ARG A 6 -44.45 36.30 23.73
CA ARG A 6 -43.88 35.04 23.23
C ARG A 6 -43.27 34.27 24.42
N LYS A 7 -43.72 33.02 24.62
CA LYS A 7 -43.34 32.15 25.74
C LYS A 7 -41.82 31.88 25.76
N PRO A 8 -41.11 32.02 26.90
CA PRO A 8 -39.65 31.84 27.02
C PRO A 8 -39.13 30.42 26.75
N SER A 9 -40.01 29.40 26.69
CA SER A 9 -39.59 28.00 26.64
C SER A 9 -39.03 27.57 25.27
N VAL A 10 -39.54 28.12 24.16
CA VAL A 10 -39.09 27.75 22.81
C VAL A 10 -37.69 28.31 22.51
N ALA A 11 -37.39 29.51 23.01
CA ALA A 11 -36.07 30.12 22.87
C ALA A 11 -35.00 29.38 23.69
N LYS A 12 -35.35 28.87 24.88
CA LYS A 12 -34.45 28.07 25.73
C LYS A 12 -34.18 26.69 25.12
N ALA A 13 -35.21 26.04 24.57
CA ALA A 13 -35.06 24.76 23.86
C ALA A 13 -34.17 24.89 22.61
N ARG A 14 -34.33 25.96 21.83
CA ARG A 14 -33.48 26.23 20.66
C ARG A 14 -32.02 26.48 21.05
N ARG A 15 -31.76 27.20 22.13
CA ARG A 15 -30.39 27.42 22.64
C ARG A 15 -29.75 26.14 23.19
N HIS A 16 -30.53 25.28 23.84
CA HIS A 16 -30.04 23.98 24.31
C HIS A 16 -29.70 23.06 23.14
N ARG A 17 -30.55 23.03 22.10
CA ARG A 17 -30.31 22.28 20.87
C ARG A 17 -29.07 22.77 20.12
N LEU A 18 -28.89 24.09 19.97
CA LEU A 18 -27.69 24.66 19.33
C LEU A 18 -26.40 24.40 20.14
N ARG A 19 -26.48 24.38 21.48
CA ARG A 19 -25.34 23.98 22.32
C ARG A 19 -25.04 22.49 22.23
N ALA A 20 -26.07 21.64 22.16
CA ALA A 20 -25.93 20.20 21.95
C ALA A 20 -25.35 19.89 20.56
N GLU A 21 -25.81 20.58 19.51
CA GLU A 21 -25.27 20.47 18.15
C GLU A 21 -23.81 20.98 18.07
N LYS A 22 -23.46 22.04 18.81
CA LYS A 22 -22.08 22.55 18.91
C LYS A 22 -21.16 21.61 19.72
N HIS A 23 -21.68 20.97 20.76
CA HIS A 23 -20.97 19.93 21.50
C HIS A 23 -20.83 18.64 20.67
N ALA A 24 -21.84 18.25 19.91
CA ALA A 24 -21.79 17.12 18.98
C ALA A 24 -20.79 17.37 17.83
N ARG A 25 -20.72 18.60 17.30
CA ARG A 25 -19.69 19.00 16.31
C ARG A 25 -18.27 19.05 16.88
N ARG A 26 -18.11 19.31 18.18
CA ARG A 26 -16.80 19.24 18.86
C ARG A 26 -16.43 17.81 19.28
N ALA A 27 -17.41 16.98 19.62
CA ALA A 27 -17.22 15.57 19.92
C ALA A 27 -16.96 14.75 18.65
N GLY A 28 -17.51 15.14 17.50
CA GLY A 28 -17.18 14.61 16.18
C GLY A 28 -15.85 15.12 15.59
N ALA A 29 -15.07 15.89 16.35
CA ALA A 29 -13.72 16.33 15.99
C ALA A 29 -12.62 15.51 16.69
N SER A 30 -12.97 14.44 17.41
CA SER A 30 -12.03 13.42 17.86
C SER A 30 -12.45 12.06 17.31
N ASP A 31 -12.29 11.90 16.00
CA ASP A 31 -12.10 10.57 15.44
C ASP A 31 -10.82 10.63 14.61
N ARG A 32 -9.70 10.42 15.29
CA ARG A 32 -8.47 10.00 14.62
C ARG A 32 -8.71 8.56 14.20
N SER A 33 -9.41 8.37 13.08
CA SER A 33 -9.35 7.10 12.38
C SER A 33 -7.92 7.00 11.85
N ASP A 34 -7.14 6.15 12.50
CA ASP A 34 -5.82 5.74 12.07
C ASP A 34 -5.91 5.31 10.60
N PRO A 35 -5.22 5.95 9.64
CA PRO A 35 -5.27 5.54 8.22
C PRO A 35 -4.81 4.09 8.02
N ALA A 36 -4.10 3.53 9.01
CA ALA A 36 -3.74 2.11 9.11
C ALA A 36 -4.94 1.15 9.31
N SER A 37 -6.17 1.64 9.56
CA SER A 37 -7.35 0.81 9.79
C SER A 37 -8.21 0.55 8.56
N ALA A 38 -7.82 1.05 7.38
CA ALA A 38 -8.53 0.77 6.15
C ALA A 38 -7.95 -0.50 5.51
N VAL A 39 -8.69 -1.60 5.57
CA VAL A 39 -8.45 -2.75 4.69
C VAL A 39 -8.48 -2.21 3.26
N PRO A 40 -7.38 -2.32 2.48
CA PRO A 40 -7.40 -1.91 1.09
C PRO A 40 -8.53 -2.67 0.37
N PRO A 41 -9.37 -1.99 -0.42
CA PRO A 41 -10.52 -2.63 -1.04
C PRO A 41 -10.08 -3.76 -1.97
N GLY A 42 -10.56 -4.97 -1.67
CA GLY A 42 -10.74 -6.07 -2.62
C GLY A 42 -9.50 -6.58 -3.33
N TYR A 43 -8.35 -6.75 -2.66
CA TYR A 43 -7.33 -7.66 -3.18
C TYR A 43 -7.88 -9.08 -3.12
N SER A 44 -8.45 -9.51 -4.24
CA SER A 44 -8.84 -10.90 -4.44
C SER A 44 -7.56 -11.74 -4.51
N PHE A 45 -7.40 -12.66 -3.55
CA PHE A 45 -6.32 -13.64 -3.56
C PHE A 45 -6.63 -14.82 -4.48
N VAL A 46 -7.71 -14.77 -5.27
CA VAL A 46 -8.11 -15.84 -6.20
C VAL A 46 -6.96 -16.29 -7.10
N ALA A 47 -6.21 -15.35 -7.69
CA ALA A 47 -5.07 -15.68 -8.55
C ALA A 47 -3.93 -16.36 -7.77
N GLU A 48 -3.62 -15.87 -6.56
CA GLU A 48 -2.57 -16.45 -5.72
C GLU A 48 -2.98 -17.84 -5.19
N ARG A 49 -4.24 -18.01 -4.78
CA ARG A 49 -4.81 -19.32 -4.39
C ARG A 49 -4.79 -20.31 -5.55
N ALA A 50 -5.20 -19.90 -6.75
CA ALA A 50 -5.14 -20.76 -7.93
C ALA A 50 -3.70 -21.22 -8.23
N LEU A 51 -2.72 -20.33 -8.13
CA LEU A 51 -1.30 -20.69 -8.28
C LEU A 51 -0.82 -21.64 -7.17
N ARG A 52 -1.27 -21.44 -5.94
CA ARG A 52 -0.97 -22.37 -4.83
C ARG A 52 -1.57 -23.74 -5.06
N ASP A 53 -2.83 -23.80 -5.51
CA ASP A 53 -3.53 -25.06 -5.81
C ASP A 53 -2.76 -25.84 -6.89
N LEU A 54 -2.35 -25.16 -7.97
CA LEU A 54 -1.51 -25.75 -9.01
C LEU A 54 -0.17 -26.26 -8.44
N HIS A 55 0.52 -25.45 -7.63
CA HIS A 55 1.77 -25.87 -6.97
C HIS A 55 1.56 -27.11 -6.10
N ALA A 56 0.49 -27.18 -5.31
CA ALA A 56 0.20 -28.33 -4.46
C ALA A 56 -0.08 -29.62 -5.26
N LEU A 57 -0.60 -29.50 -6.48
CA LEU A 57 -0.90 -30.65 -7.35
C LEU A 57 0.30 -31.18 -8.13
N ILE A 58 1.32 -30.35 -8.34
CA ILE A 58 2.59 -30.75 -8.99
C ILE A 58 3.71 -31.02 -7.99
N GLU A 59 3.49 -30.71 -6.71
CA GLU A 59 4.46 -30.93 -5.65
C GLU A 59 4.85 -32.41 -5.55
N GLY A 60 6.15 -32.68 -5.57
CA GLY A 60 6.70 -34.03 -5.53
C GLY A 60 6.60 -34.81 -6.85
N GLN A 61 6.15 -34.18 -7.93
CA GLN A 61 6.21 -34.75 -9.28
C GLN A 61 7.51 -34.29 -9.97
N GLU A 62 8.17 -35.24 -10.65
CA GLU A 62 9.30 -34.95 -11.51
C GLU A 62 8.81 -34.82 -12.96
N PHE A 63 9.27 -33.79 -13.65
CA PHE A 63 8.98 -33.55 -15.06
C PHE A 63 10.29 -33.56 -15.84
N GLU A 64 10.35 -34.35 -16.92
CA GLU A 64 11.56 -34.47 -17.73
C GLU A 64 11.82 -33.20 -18.55
N THR A 65 10.74 -32.51 -18.96
CA THR A 65 10.80 -31.27 -19.74
C THR A 65 9.80 -30.22 -19.25
N MET A 66 10.03 -28.95 -19.64
CA MET A 66 9.07 -27.88 -19.42
C MET A 66 7.75 -28.10 -20.19
N ASP A 67 7.80 -28.81 -21.32
CA ASP A 67 6.61 -29.14 -22.10
C ASP A 67 5.72 -30.13 -21.35
N ASP A 68 6.31 -31.08 -20.61
CA ASP A 68 5.58 -32.02 -19.77
C ASP A 68 4.88 -31.30 -18.60
N LEU A 69 5.58 -30.37 -17.96
CA LEU A 69 5.00 -29.52 -16.92
C LEU A 69 3.85 -28.68 -17.47
N ASN A 70 4.04 -28.02 -18.63
CA ASN A 70 3.00 -27.20 -19.25
C ASN A 70 1.78 -28.03 -19.66
N ALA A 71 1.99 -29.22 -20.22
CA ALA A 71 0.90 -30.15 -20.57
C ALA A 71 0.12 -30.56 -19.32
N ARG A 72 0.82 -30.86 -18.21
CA ARG A 72 0.17 -31.20 -16.95
C ARG A 72 -0.63 -30.04 -16.37
N LEU A 73 -0.09 -28.81 -16.41
CA LEU A 73 -0.80 -27.61 -15.96
C LEU A 73 -2.05 -27.35 -16.80
N LEU A 74 -1.97 -27.49 -18.13
CA LEU A 74 -3.12 -27.34 -19.03
C LEU A 74 -4.20 -28.38 -18.73
N GLU A 75 -3.82 -29.65 -18.53
CA GLU A 75 -4.74 -30.71 -18.16
C GLU A 75 -5.48 -30.40 -16.85
N LEU A 76 -4.76 -29.93 -15.83
CA LEU A 76 -5.34 -29.54 -14.54
C LEU A 76 -6.32 -28.36 -14.67
N ILE A 77 -6.02 -27.39 -15.53
CA ILE A 77 -6.89 -26.25 -15.80
C ILE A 77 -8.16 -26.71 -16.54
N GLU A 78 -8.03 -27.56 -17.56
CA GLU A 78 -9.16 -28.09 -18.34
C GLU A 78 -10.12 -28.94 -17.51
N GLN A 79 -9.61 -29.68 -16.53
CA GLN A 79 -10.42 -30.50 -15.64
C GLN A 79 -11.33 -29.70 -14.71
N GLY A 80 -11.04 -28.42 -14.46
CA GLY A 80 -11.88 -27.54 -13.64
C GLY A 80 -11.99 -27.89 -12.15
N CYS A 81 -11.43 -29.02 -11.70
CA CYS A 81 -11.46 -29.51 -10.31
C CYS A 81 -10.13 -29.30 -9.56
N ALA A 82 -9.22 -28.48 -10.07
CA ALA A 82 -7.90 -28.27 -9.49
C ALA A 82 -7.98 -27.81 -8.02
N SER A 83 -8.87 -26.87 -7.70
CA SER A 83 -8.97 -26.32 -6.34
C SER A 83 -9.49 -27.35 -5.33
N GLU A 84 -10.55 -28.09 -5.66
CA GLU A 84 -11.10 -29.14 -4.79
C GLU A 84 -10.08 -30.24 -4.52
N THR A 85 -9.34 -30.64 -5.56
CA THR A 85 -8.31 -31.69 -5.48
C THR A 85 -7.12 -31.25 -4.63
N ALA A 86 -6.65 -30.00 -4.81
CA ALA A 86 -5.57 -29.43 -4.02
C ALA A 86 -5.95 -29.27 -2.54
N GLN A 87 -7.16 -28.78 -2.27
CA GLN A 87 -7.67 -28.66 -0.90
C GLN A 87 -7.79 -30.01 -0.20
N ALA A 88 -8.23 -31.05 -0.92
CA ALA A 88 -8.28 -32.40 -0.39
C ALA A 88 -6.88 -32.95 -0.09
N SER A 89 -5.90 -32.75 -0.98
CA SER A 89 -4.53 -33.24 -0.77
C SER A 89 -3.81 -32.54 0.39
N LYS A 90 -4.10 -31.25 0.61
CA LYS A 90 -3.50 -30.43 1.67
C LYS A 90 -4.35 -30.33 2.95
N GLN A 91 -5.42 -31.12 3.09
CA GLN A 91 -6.35 -31.04 4.22
C GLN A 91 -5.67 -31.22 5.60
N ASN A 92 -4.57 -31.95 5.67
CA ASN A 92 -3.83 -32.22 6.90
C ASN A 92 -2.59 -31.35 7.07
N ASP A 93 -2.30 -30.43 6.14
CA ASP A 93 -1.17 -29.52 6.23
C ASP A 93 -1.58 -28.25 7.03
N PRO A 94 -1.06 -28.06 8.27
CA PRO A 94 -1.44 -26.92 9.09
C PRO A 94 -0.96 -25.59 8.50
N LYS A 95 0.19 -25.54 7.81
CA LYS A 95 0.73 -24.31 7.21
C LYS A 95 -0.10 -23.89 6.01
N TRP A 96 -0.49 -24.86 5.18
CA TRP A 96 -1.42 -24.62 4.08
C TRP A 96 -2.72 -24.00 4.58
N ARG A 97 -3.36 -24.63 5.58
CA ARG A 97 -4.64 -24.17 6.14
C ARG A 97 -4.52 -22.84 6.87
N ALA A 98 -3.40 -22.59 7.54
CA ALA A 98 -3.14 -21.30 8.15
C ALA A 98 -3.10 -20.18 7.11
N GLN A 99 -2.45 -20.41 5.97
CA GLN A 99 -2.39 -19.42 4.89
C GLN A 99 -3.75 -19.21 4.23
N GLU A 100 -4.57 -20.24 4.02
CA GLU A 100 -5.95 -20.07 3.52
C GLU A 100 -6.79 -19.19 4.45
N LEU A 101 -6.69 -19.41 5.76
CA LEU A 101 -7.33 -18.55 6.76
C LEU A 101 -6.75 -17.12 6.78
N ALA A 102 -5.46 -16.96 6.49
CA ALA A 102 -4.84 -15.65 6.39
C ALA A 102 -5.33 -14.89 5.15
N TYR A 103 -5.55 -15.57 4.02
CA TYR A 103 -6.20 -14.97 2.86
C TYR A 103 -7.63 -14.56 3.19
N ASP A 104 -8.43 -15.44 3.81
CA ASP A 104 -9.79 -15.11 4.25
C ASP A 104 -9.78 -13.88 5.16
N ALA A 105 -8.80 -13.80 6.07
CA ALA A 105 -8.64 -12.68 6.99
C ALA A 105 -8.32 -11.36 6.28
N MET A 106 -7.49 -11.39 5.23
CA MET A 106 -7.14 -10.20 4.43
C MET A 106 -8.27 -9.74 3.51
N GLU A 107 -9.15 -10.66 3.09
CA GLU A 107 -10.33 -10.37 2.26
C GLU A 107 -11.56 -9.95 3.09
N ALA A 108 -11.52 -10.15 4.41
CA ALA A 108 -12.64 -9.83 5.30
C ALA A 108 -12.87 -8.31 5.41
N GLU A 109 -14.11 -7.88 5.18
CA GLU A 109 -14.52 -6.47 5.32
C GLU A 109 -14.60 -6.01 6.79
N ASP A 110 -14.96 -6.93 7.70
CA ASP A 110 -15.08 -6.64 9.12
C ASP A 110 -13.74 -6.85 9.87
N PRO A 111 -13.16 -5.82 10.51
CA PRO A 111 -11.90 -5.93 11.23
C PRO A 111 -11.90 -6.97 12.36
N LEU A 112 -13.05 -7.19 13.02
CA LEU A 112 -13.15 -8.19 14.08
C LEU A 112 -13.10 -9.62 13.52
N GLU A 113 -13.80 -9.85 12.42
CA GLU A 113 -13.73 -11.11 11.69
C GLU A 113 -12.34 -11.39 11.12
N ALA A 114 -11.71 -10.39 10.51
CA ALA A 114 -10.32 -10.46 10.04
C ALA A 114 -9.37 -10.87 11.18
N LEU A 115 -9.50 -10.25 12.36
CA LEU A 115 -8.70 -10.59 13.54
C LEU A 115 -8.99 -12.02 14.04
N ARG A 116 -10.25 -12.47 13.99
CA ARG A 116 -10.65 -13.82 14.39
C ARG A 116 -10.03 -14.89 13.48
N LEU A 117 -10.07 -14.67 12.16
CA LEU A 117 -9.48 -15.54 11.15
C LEU A 117 -7.95 -15.57 11.25
N ALA A 118 -7.31 -14.41 11.38
CA ALA A 118 -5.87 -14.34 11.64
C ALA A 118 -5.48 -15.10 12.93
N ALA A 119 -6.25 -14.95 14.01
CA ALA A 119 -6.01 -15.72 15.24
C ALA A 119 -6.23 -17.23 15.06
N GLN A 120 -7.11 -17.67 14.14
CA GLN A 120 -7.26 -19.08 13.78
C GLN A 120 -6.05 -19.59 13.00
N ALA A 121 -5.58 -18.82 12.01
CA ALA A 121 -4.37 -19.13 11.25
C ALA A 121 -3.17 -19.33 12.19
N LEU A 122 -2.96 -18.40 13.13
CA LEU A 122 -1.86 -18.47 14.11
C LEU A 122 -1.94 -19.64 15.11
N ARG A 123 -3.12 -20.26 15.28
CA ARG A 123 -3.24 -21.50 16.08
C ARG A 123 -2.79 -22.73 15.31
N LEU A 124 -2.89 -22.71 13.98
CA LEU A 124 -2.42 -23.79 13.11
C LEU A 124 -0.93 -23.62 12.81
N ASP A 125 -0.51 -22.39 12.50
CA ASP A 125 0.87 -22.03 12.23
C ASP A 125 1.23 -20.71 12.93
N PRO A 126 1.93 -20.76 14.08
CA PRO A 126 2.41 -19.57 14.78
C PRO A 126 3.38 -18.69 13.96
N ASP A 127 3.87 -19.21 12.84
CA ASP A 127 4.83 -18.57 11.96
C ASP A 127 4.18 -18.03 10.67
N CYS A 128 2.86 -18.11 10.52
CA CYS A 128 2.14 -17.57 9.38
C CYS A 128 2.28 -16.04 9.30
N THR A 129 3.18 -15.57 8.43
CA THR A 129 3.56 -14.16 8.30
C THR A 129 2.38 -13.25 7.97
N ASP A 130 1.50 -13.64 7.05
CA ASP A 130 0.32 -12.81 6.70
C ASP A 130 -0.64 -12.68 7.89
N ALA A 131 -0.83 -13.73 8.69
CA ALA A 131 -1.66 -13.65 9.89
C ALA A 131 -1.00 -12.80 10.99
N LEU A 132 0.32 -12.89 11.14
CA LEU A 132 1.09 -12.08 12.07
C LEU A 132 1.03 -10.58 11.72
N ARG A 133 1.32 -10.23 10.45
CA ARG A 133 1.29 -8.83 10.00
C ARG A 133 -0.12 -8.24 10.15
N LEU A 134 -1.15 -9.00 9.77
CA LEU A 134 -2.54 -8.53 9.85
C LEU A 134 -2.96 -8.28 11.30
N LYS A 135 -2.54 -9.12 12.24
CA LYS A 135 -2.77 -8.89 13.67
C LYS A 135 -2.09 -7.61 14.16
N VAL A 136 -0.88 -7.28 13.69
CA VAL A 136 -0.20 -6.03 14.04
C VAL A 136 -0.97 -4.81 13.51
N SER A 137 -1.48 -4.88 12.28
CA SER A 137 -2.24 -3.80 11.65
C SER A 137 -3.62 -3.58 12.30
N LEU A 138 -4.33 -4.66 12.64
CA LEU A 138 -5.70 -4.59 13.18
C LEU A 138 -5.77 -4.20 14.66
N VAL A 139 -4.75 -4.53 15.45
CA VAL A 139 -4.76 -4.25 16.90
C VAL A 139 -4.33 -2.80 17.13
N PRO A 140 -5.21 -1.92 17.68
CA PRO A 140 -4.87 -0.54 17.95
C PRO A 140 -3.72 -0.45 18.97
N THR A 141 -2.61 0.15 18.55
CA THR A 141 -1.43 0.40 19.39
C THR A 141 -0.78 1.71 18.98
N GLU A 142 0.02 2.28 19.87
CA GLU A 142 0.85 3.43 19.55
C GLU A 142 1.78 3.12 18.37
N LEU A 143 2.00 4.11 17.50
CA LEU A 143 2.70 3.93 16.22
C LEU A 143 4.09 3.29 16.38
N ASP A 144 4.89 3.74 17.37
CA ASP A 144 6.21 3.16 17.63
C ASP A 144 6.14 1.69 18.06
N THR A 145 5.13 1.33 18.86
CA THR A 145 4.91 -0.07 19.26
C THR A 145 4.48 -0.91 18.05
N ARG A 146 3.65 -0.36 17.16
CA ARG A 146 3.24 -1.03 15.93
C ARG A 146 4.43 -1.26 15.00
N ILE A 147 5.32 -0.27 14.85
CA ILE A 147 6.57 -0.39 14.08
C ILE A 147 7.45 -1.49 14.67
N GLN A 148 7.69 -1.49 15.98
CA GLN A 148 8.50 -2.53 16.63
C GLN A 148 7.93 -3.92 16.37
N ARG A 149 6.63 -4.11 16.52
CA ARG A 149 5.97 -5.39 16.24
C ARG A 149 6.06 -5.79 14.77
N MET A 150 5.90 -4.85 13.84
CA MET A 150 6.03 -5.16 12.42
C MET A 150 7.47 -5.55 12.05
N ARG A 151 8.48 -4.93 12.67
CA ARG A 151 9.89 -5.35 12.54
C ARG A 151 10.09 -6.79 13.02
N GLU A 152 9.55 -7.14 14.18
CA GLU A 152 9.62 -8.52 14.69
C GLU A 152 8.99 -9.52 13.70
N VAL A 153 7.89 -9.16 13.03
CA VAL A 153 7.26 -10.00 12.00
C VAL A 153 8.17 -10.15 10.78
N VAL A 154 8.73 -9.05 10.27
CA VAL A 154 9.65 -9.05 9.13
C VAL A 154 10.90 -9.89 9.44
N GLU A 155 11.55 -9.66 10.57
CA GLU A 155 12.74 -10.41 11.00
C GLU A 155 12.44 -11.90 11.21
N LYS A 156 11.26 -12.23 11.75
CA LYS A 156 10.85 -13.63 11.92
C LYS A 156 10.63 -14.31 10.58
N ALA A 157 9.95 -13.64 9.65
CA ALA A 157 9.76 -14.15 8.30
C ALA A 157 11.09 -14.30 7.54
N GLU A 158 12.02 -13.36 7.69
CA GLU A 158 13.36 -13.42 7.13
C GLU A 158 14.15 -14.63 7.65
N ARG A 159 14.16 -14.84 8.98
CA ARG A 159 14.78 -16.03 9.60
C ARG A 159 14.16 -17.34 9.13
N ASN A 160 12.84 -17.35 8.90
CA ASN A 160 12.13 -18.54 8.45
C ASN A 160 12.40 -18.87 6.96
N LEU A 161 12.67 -17.85 6.14
CA LEU A 161 13.13 -18.07 4.77
C LEU A 161 14.58 -18.59 4.75
N GLY A 162 15.44 -18.04 5.61
CA GLY A 162 16.85 -18.38 5.69
C GLY A 162 17.71 -17.58 4.72
N GLU A 163 18.94 -17.25 5.15
CA GLU A 163 19.85 -16.37 4.41
C GLU A 163 20.22 -16.93 3.03
N ASP A 164 20.59 -18.21 2.95
CA ASP A 164 20.96 -18.86 1.69
C ASP A 164 19.82 -18.81 0.66
N PHE A 165 18.58 -19.06 1.10
CA PHE A 165 17.39 -19.00 0.25
C PHE A 165 17.13 -17.57 -0.25
N ILE A 166 17.32 -16.56 0.62
CA ILE A 166 17.12 -15.16 0.25
C ILE A 166 18.15 -14.74 -0.81
N GLU A 167 19.40 -15.15 -0.65
CA GLU A 167 20.45 -14.83 -1.63
C GLU A 167 20.27 -15.58 -2.95
N GLU A 168 19.90 -16.86 -2.91
CA GLU A 168 19.66 -17.67 -4.11
C GLU A 168 18.51 -17.11 -4.96
N HIS A 169 17.47 -16.57 -4.32
CA HIS A 169 16.27 -16.11 -5.00
C HIS A 169 16.15 -14.59 -5.10
N ARG A 170 17.18 -13.85 -4.70
CA ARG A 170 17.25 -12.38 -4.83
C ARG A 170 16.94 -11.99 -6.27
N GLY A 171 16.00 -11.07 -6.47
CA GLY A 171 15.54 -10.64 -7.78
C GLY A 171 14.26 -11.34 -8.28
N HIS A 172 13.84 -12.42 -7.61
CA HIS A 172 12.75 -13.29 -8.09
C HIS A 172 11.65 -13.52 -7.05
N PHE A 173 11.66 -12.78 -5.93
CA PHE A 173 10.76 -13.03 -4.79
C PHE A 173 9.29 -13.08 -5.20
N TRP A 174 8.82 -12.13 -6.00
CA TRP A 174 7.39 -12.11 -6.35
C TRP A 174 6.90 -13.34 -7.14
N GLY A 175 7.79 -13.99 -7.90
CA GLY A 175 7.49 -15.25 -8.57
C GLY A 175 7.33 -16.43 -7.61
N LEU A 176 7.91 -16.34 -6.41
CA LEU A 176 7.89 -17.38 -5.39
C LEU A 176 6.80 -17.11 -4.36
N LEU A 177 5.72 -17.89 -4.42
CA LEU A 177 4.56 -17.76 -3.52
C LEU A 177 4.93 -17.77 -2.04
N SER A 178 5.95 -18.55 -1.66
CA SER A 178 6.44 -18.65 -0.28
C SER A 178 7.03 -17.35 0.27
N THR A 179 7.50 -16.44 -0.59
CA THR A 179 8.13 -15.18 -0.17
C THR A 179 7.17 -13.99 -0.16
N ARG A 180 6.01 -14.11 -0.81
CA ARG A 180 5.03 -13.00 -0.89
C ARG A 180 4.54 -12.50 0.47
N PRO A 181 4.28 -13.36 1.49
CA PRO A 181 3.95 -12.89 2.82
C PRO A 181 5.04 -12.01 3.45
N TYR A 182 6.32 -12.35 3.23
CA TYR A 182 7.47 -11.54 3.68
C TYR A 182 7.52 -10.20 2.95
N MET A 183 7.35 -10.20 1.63
CA MET A 183 7.31 -8.98 0.82
C MET A 183 6.16 -8.03 1.22
N ARG A 184 4.99 -8.57 1.60
CA ARG A 184 3.86 -7.79 2.14
C ARG A 184 4.19 -7.21 3.52
N ALA A 185 4.81 -7.98 4.41
CA ALA A 185 5.20 -7.49 5.73
C ALA A 185 6.28 -6.39 5.66
N MET A 186 7.22 -6.49 4.71
CA MET A 186 8.20 -5.41 4.47
C MET A 186 7.51 -4.12 4.00
N GLN A 187 6.52 -4.22 3.11
CA GLN A 187 5.76 -3.07 2.67
C GLN A 187 5.03 -2.40 3.85
N ASP A 188 4.30 -3.18 4.66
CA ASP A 188 3.62 -2.64 5.84
C ASP A 188 4.60 -1.93 6.80
N LEU A 189 5.82 -2.49 6.96
CA LEU A 189 6.86 -1.85 7.77
C LEU A 189 7.30 -0.50 7.19
N ALA A 190 7.58 -0.46 5.89
CA ALA A 190 8.01 0.77 5.22
C ALA A 190 6.93 1.86 5.27
N ASP A 191 5.66 1.48 5.11
CA ASP A 191 4.50 2.37 5.21
C ASP A 191 4.37 2.94 6.63
N LEU A 192 4.53 2.10 7.67
CA LEU A 192 4.52 2.54 9.06
C LEU A 192 5.69 3.48 9.41
N LEU A 193 6.88 3.20 8.87
CA LEU A 193 8.04 4.06 9.06
C LEU A 193 7.85 5.43 8.39
N THR A 194 7.26 5.45 7.19
CA THR A 194 6.89 6.68 6.50
C THR A 194 5.88 7.50 7.31
N GLN A 195 4.86 6.86 7.87
CA GLN A 195 3.87 7.52 8.74
C GLN A 195 4.50 8.11 10.02
N ALA A 196 5.56 7.50 10.53
CA ALA A 196 6.31 7.97 11.69
C ALA A 196 7.38 9.03 11.36
N ASP A 197 7.46 9.50 10.10
CA ASP A 197 8.49 10.44 9.62
C ASP A 197 9.93 9.88 9.75
N ARG A 198 10.07 8.54 9.82
CA ARG A 198 11.35 7.82 9.89
C ARG A 198 11.84 7.49 8.48
N LEU A 199 11.98 8.54 7.66
CA LEU A 199 12.09 8.43 6.20
C LEU A 199 13.31 7.63 5.74
N ASP A 200 14.47 7.82 6.38
CA ASP A 200 15.69 7.08 6.00
C ASP A 200 15.54 5.56 6.19
N GLU A 201 14.80 5.15 7.23
CA GLU A 201 14.54 3.73 7.49
C GLU A 201 13.50 3.17 6.53
N ALA A 202 12.46 3.94 6.20
CA ALA A 202 11.48 3.56 5.18
C ALA A 202 12.14 3.36 3.81
N ILE A 203 13.00 4.30 3.40
CA ILE A 203 13.80 4.23 2.17
C ILE A 203 14.61 2.93 2.13
N ALA A 204 15.33 2.60 3.21
CA ALA A 204 16.14 1.37 3.26
C ALA A 204 15.29 0.11 3.07
N VAL A 205 14.08 0.05 3.63
CA VAL A 205 13.18 -1.10 3.43
C VAL A 205 12.69 -1.17 1.98
N TYR A 206 12.24 -0.06 1.38
CA TYR A 206 11.80 -0.07 -0.02
C TYR A 206 12.95 -0.37 -1.01
N GLU A 207 14.16 0.17 -0.78
CA GLU A 207 15.35 -0.16 -1.56
C GLU A 207 15.61 -1.68 -1.51
N ARG A 208 15.56 -2.27 -0.31
CA ARG A 208 15.70 -3.73 -0.13
C ARG A 208 14.60 -4.50 -0.86
N MET A 209 13.36 -4.04 -0.81
CA MET A 209 12.26 -4.64 -1.57
C MET A 209 12.54 -4.64 -3.07
N LEU A 210 13.10 -3.57 -3.63
CA LEU A 210 13.46 -3.50 -5.04
C LEU A 210 14.67 -4.36 -5.40
N GLU A 211 15.58 -4.66 -4.46
CA GLU A 211 16.63 -5.67 -4.69
C GLU A 211 16.04 -7.07 -4.81
N LEU A 212 15.06 -7.39 -3.95
CA LEU A 212 14.41 -8.70 -3.89
C LEU A 212 13.40 -8.90 -5.02
N ASN A 213 12.77 -7.83 -5.47
CA ASN A 213 11.85 -7.79 -6.60
C ASN A 213 12.07 -6.55 -7.51
N PRO A 214 13.05 -6.61 -8.44
CA PRO A 214 13.34 -5.54 -9.39
C PRO A 214 12.20 -5.17 -10.33
N ASN A 215 11.32 -6.13 -10.66
CA ASN A 215 10.15 -5.88 -11.49
C ASN A 215 9.06 -5.10 -10.75
N ASP A 216 9.22 -4.93 -9.44
CA ASP A 216 8.37 -4.12 -8.57
C ASP A 216 6.87 -4.35 -8.78
N ASN A 217 6.48 -5.62 -8.66
CA ASN A 217 5.07 -6.02 -8.78
C ASN A 217 4.16 -5.40 -7.71
N GLN A 218 4.73 -4.90 -6.60
CA GLN A 218 4.00 -4.20 -5.54
C GLN A 218 3.89 -2.69 -5.79
N GLY A 219 4.64 -2.14 -6.75
CA GLY A 219 4.60 -0.71 -7.05
C GLY A 219 5.33 0.17 -6.02
N VAL A 220 6.25 -0.38 -5.23
CA VAL A 220 6.94 0.40 -4.18
C VAL A 220 7.86 1.48 -4.75
N ARG A 221 8.21 1.44 -6.05
CA ARG A 221 8.96 2.50 -6.72
C ARG A 221 8.26 3.86 -6.65
N TYR A 222 6.93 3.90 -6.61
CA TYR A 222 6.18 5.15 -6.55
C TYR A 222 6.36 5.86 -5.20
N ALA A 223 6.20 5.12 -4.10
CA ALA A 223 6.49 5.63 -2.76
C ALA A 223 7.96 5.99 -2.57
N LEU A 224 8.86 5.15 -3.06
CA LEU A 224 10.30 5.39 -2.97
C LEU A 224 10.73 6.66 -3.71
N LEU A 225 10.16 6.93 -4.89
CA LEU A 225 10.40 8.19 -5.61
C LEU A 225 10.00 9.41 -4.75
N GLY A 226 8.79 9.38 -4.17
CA GLY A 226 8.31 10.43 -3.28
C GLY A 226 9.24 10.68 -2.09
N LEU A 227 9.74 9.60 -1.47
CA LEU A 227 10.67 9.66 -0.34
C LEU A 227 12.06 10.21 -0.73
N TYR A 228 12.61 9.82 -1.88
CA TYR A 228 13.87 10.39 -2.36
C TYR A 228 13.75 11.89 -2.59
N LEU A 229 12.65 12.34 -3.19
CA LEU A 229 12.41 13.76 -3.43
C LEU A 229 12.19 14.53 -2.11
N ALA A 230 11.46 13.95 -1.15
CA ALA A 230 11.25 14.55 0.16
C ALA A 230 12.55 14.71 0.96
N THR A 231 13.46 13.75 0.82
CA THR A 231 14.78 13.76 1.47
C THR A 231 15.88 14.41 0.62
N LYS A 232 15.53 15.01 -0.53
CA LYS A 232 16.46 15.67 -1.47
C LYS A 232 17.59 14.77 -1.97
N ARG A 233 17.36 13.47 -2.06
CA ARG A 233 18.30 12.48 -2.63
C ARG A 233 18.17 12.45 -4.14
N THR A 234 18.56 13.54 -4.81
CA THR A 234 18.36 13.75 -6.25
C THR A 234 19.04 12.69 -7.11
N GLU A 235 20.21 12.22 -6.71
CA GLU A 235 20.96 11.16 -7.42
C GLU A 235 20.17 9.84 -7.40
N ARG A 236 19.63 9.46 -6.23
CA ARG A 236 18.85 8.23 -6.08
C ARG A 236 17.50 8.28 -6.79
N ALA A 237 16.85 9.45 -6.79
CA ALA A 237 15.67 9.67 -7.62
C ALA A 237 16.02 9.52 -9.11
N ALA A 238 17.12 10.11 -9.59
CA ALA A 238 17.56 9.97 -10.98
C ALA A 238 17.88 8.51 -11.37
N GLU A 239 18.59 7.77 -10.51
CA GLU A 239 18.83 6.32 -10.68
C GLU A 239 17.52 5.53 -10.82
N LEU A 240 16.46 5.93 -10.11
CA LEU A 240 15.16 5.29 -10.20
C LEU A 240 14.48 5.53 -11.56
N PHE A 241 14.60 6.72 -12.15
CA PHE A 241 14.14 6.99 -13.51
C PHE A 241 14.93 6.19 -14.56
N GLU A 242 16.23 6.01 -14.36
CA GLU A 242 17.06 5.17 -15.25
C GLU A 242 16.66 3.69 -15.15
N ARG A 243 16.32 3.23 -13.94
CA ARG A 243 15.89 1.85 -13.68
C ARG A 243 14.51 1.53 -14.26
N TYR A 244 13.59 2.50 -14.28
CA TYR A 244 12.24 2.36 -14.81
C TYR A 244 11.99 3.36 -15.95
N PRO A 245 12.64 3.15 -17.12
CA PRO A 245 12.56 4.09 -18.22
C PRO A 245 11.13 4.16 -18.78
N GLY A 246 10.70 5.37 -19.16
CA GLY A 246 9.40 5.63 -19.76
C GLY A 246 8.22 5.71 -18.78
N GLU A 247 8.40 5.44 -17.48
CA GLU A 247 7.34 5.65 -16.47
C GLU A 247 6.81 7.09 -16.48
N GLU A 248 7.68 8.08 -16.71
CA GLU A 248 7.29 9.50 -16.74
C GLU A 248 6.39 9.88 -17.93
N ASP A 249 6.25 9.01 -18.93
CA ASP A 249 5.36 9.24 -20.07
C ASP A 249 3.89 8.87 -19.77
N TYR A 250 3.63 8.08 -18.72
CA TYR A 250 2.27 7.59 -18.41
C TYR A 250 1.89 7.60 -16.93
N SER A 251 2.85 7.52 -16.00
CA SER A 251 2.58 7.56 -14.56
C SER A 251 2.59 9.00 -14.06
N ALA A 252 1.49 9.42 -13.43
CA ALA A 252 1.40 10.73 -12.82
C ALA A 252 2.47 10.95 -11.73
N VAL A 253 2.84 9.91 -10.96
CA VAL A 253 3.87 9.99 -9.92
C VAL A 253 5.23 10.33 -10.55
N PHE A 254 5.62 9.63 -11.62
CA PHE A 254 6.92 9.86 -12.27
C PHE A 254 6.94 11.17 -13.05
N ALA A 255 5.87 11.49 -13.77
CA ALA A 255 5.80 12.72 -14.55
C ALA A 255 5.91 13.97 -13.65
N TRP A 256 5.17 14.01 -12.54
CA TRP A 256 5.26 15.11 -11.58
C TRP A 256 6.53 15.04 -10.71
N GLY A 257 7.02 13.83 -10.42
CA GLY A 257 8.30 13.62 -9.76
C GLY A 257 9.47 14.16 -10.57
N ARG A 258 9.44 14.08 -11.91
CA ARG A 258 10.46 14.66 -12.79
C ARG A 258 10.52 16.18 -12.66
N VAL A 259 9.37 16.85 -12.59
CA VAL A 259 9.30 18.30 -12.38
C VAL A 259 10.03 18.68 -11.09
N LEU A 260 9.74 17.96 -10.00
CA LEU A 260 10.33 18.21 -8.70
C LEU A 260 11.84 17.88 -8.67
N LEU A 261 12.26 16.79 -9.32
CA LEU A 261 13.66 16.40 -9.45
C LEU A 261 14.47 17.47 -10.20
N ASP A 262 13.99 17.90 -11.37
CA ASP A 262 14.67 18.91 -12.19
C ASP A 262 14.74 20.25 -11.47
N TRP A 263 13.67 20.62 -10.76
CA TRP A 263 13.62 21.82 -9.93
C TRP A 263 14.63 21.75 -8.78
N LEU A 264 14.69 20.62 -8.05
CA LEU A 264 15.68 20.40 -6.98
C LEU A 264 17.11 20.48 -7.50
N GLY A 265 17.36 19.99 -8.72
CA GLY A 265 18.65 20.10 -9.41
C GLY A 265 18.97 21.50 -9.95
N SER A 266 18.12 22.50 -9.74
CA SER A 266 18.26 23.86 -10.30
C SER A 266 18.29 23.92 -11.83
N HIS A 267 17.67 22.94 -12.50
CA HIS A 267 17.58 22.86 -13.96
C HIS A 267 16.30 23.53 -14.46
N GLU A 268 16.17 24.85 -14.31
CA GLU A 268 14.89 25.57 -14.52
C GLU A 268 14.24 25.31 -15.88
N ALA A 269 15.02 25.34 -16.96
CA ALA A 269 14.50 25.06 -18.30
C ALA A 269 13.96 23.63 -18.42
N SER A 270 14.64 22.65 -17.81
CA SER A 270 14.21 21.25 -17.78
C SER A 270 12.94 21.09 -16.96
N ALA A 271 12.89 21.69 -15.77
CA ALA A 271 11.72 21.66 -14.89
C ALA A 271 10.47 22.24 -15.57
N ARG A 272 10.61 23.34 -16.33
CA ARG A 272 9.50 23.93 -17.10
C ARG A 272 9.04 23.00 -18.23
N LEU A 273 9.96 22.34 -18.94
CA LEU A 273 9.62 21.36 -19.97
C LEU A 273 8.93 20.13 -19.37
N ALA A 274 9.46 19.60 -18.27
CA ALA A 274 8.87 18.50 -17.52
C ALA A 274 7.46 18.85 -17.04
N LEU A 275 7.22 20.09 -16.58
CA LEU A 275 5.90 20.54 -16.15
C LEU A 275 4.88 20.50 -17.28
N LEU A 276 5.26 20.89 -18.50
CA LEU A 276 4.40 20.75 -19.68
C LEU A 276 4.04 19.28 -19.91
N SER A 277 5.01 18.37 -19.83
CA SER A 277 4.77 16.93 -19.97
C SER A 277 3.86 16.39 -18.87
N ALA A 278 4.12 16.73 -17.60
CA ALA A 278 3.36 16.28 -16.45
C ALA A 278 1.88 16.71 -16.51
N ARG A 279 1.61 17.94 -16.95
CA ARG A 279 0.24 18.45 -17.19
C ARG A 279 -0.50 17.68 -18.28
N ARG A 280 0.20 17.14 -19.29
CA ARG A 280 -0.42 16.26 -20.31
C ARG A 280 -0.70 14.86 -19.77
N VAL A 281 0.22 14.32 -18.95
CA VAL A 281 0.05 12.99 -18.35
C VAL A 281 -1.11 12.99 -17.38
N ASN A 282 -1.12 13.92 -16.43
CA ASN A 282 -2.23 14.08 -15.51
C ASN A 282 -2.33 15.54 -15.01
N PRO A 283 -3.28 16.35 -15.51
CA PRO A 283 -3.42 17.75 -15.13
C PRO A 283 -3.97 17.95 -13.71
N PHE A 284 -4.61 16.93 -13.12
CA PHE A 284 -5.31 17.07 -11.85
C PHE A 284 -4.37 17.06 -10.64
N VAL A 285 -3.16 16.53 -10.79
CA VAL A 285 -2.15 16.47 -9.71
C VAL A 285 -1.76 17.89 -9.25
N GLU A 286 -1.69 18.84 -10.18
CA GLU A 286 -1.25 20.20 -9.90
C GLU A 286 -2.02 20.85 -8.75
N GLY A 287 -3.36 20.71 -8.75
CA GLY A 287 -4.21 21.30 -7.72
C GLY A 287 -3.87 20.80 -6.31
N TYR A 288 -3.40 19.56 -6.17
CA TYR A 288 -2.93 19.04 -4.89
C TYR A 288 -1.55 19.58 -4.53
N LEU A 289 -0.60 19.62 -5.48
CA LEU A 289 0.77 20.08 -5.21
C LEU A 289 0.84 21.59 -4.97
N THR A 290 -0.07 22.36 -5.57
CA THR A 290 -0.25 23.80 -5.30
C THR A 290 -1.06 24.06 -4.03
N GLY A 291 -1.64 23.04 -3.40
CA GLY A 291 -2.48 23.17 -2.20
C GLY A 291 -3.85 23.83 -2.45
N GLU A 292 -4.28 23.95 -3.70
CA GLU A 292 -5.64 24.37 -4.05
C GLU A 292 -6.68 23.31 -3.66
N GLN A 293 -6.29 22.04 -3.71
CA GLN A 293 -7.07 20.89 -3.30
C GLN A 293 -6.42 20.23 -2.07
N PRO A 294 -7.20 19.92 -1.02
CA PRO A 294 -6.68 19.15 0.10
C PRO A 294 -6.42 17.71 -0.34
N LEU A 295 -5.44 17.06 0.28
CA LEU A 295 -5.25 15.63 0.09
C LEU A 295 -6.51 14.83 0.45
N PRO A 296 -6.81 13.75 -0.29
CA PRO A 296 -7.93 12.89 0.03
C PRO A 296 -7.72 12.22 1.39
N GLN A 297 -8.79 12.15 2.21
CA GLN A 297 -8.75 11.41 3.47
C GLN A 297 -8.76 9.89 3.26
N ARG A 298 -9.28 9.45 2.11
CA ARG A 298 -9.32 8.04 1.69
C ARG A 298 -9.07 7.98 0.21
N LEU A 299 -8.12 7.15 -0.19
CA LEU A 299 -7.85 6.87 -1.59
C LEU A 299 -8.96 5.99 -2.19
N PRO A 300 -9.25 6.14 -3.50
CA PRO A 300 -10.16 5.24 -4.18
C PRO A 300 -9.56 3.81 -4.25
N PRO A 301 -10.40 2.78 -4.47
CA PRO A 301 -9.96 1.39 -4.50
C PRO A 301 -8.93 1.05 -5.59
N GLY A 302 -8.91 1.87 -6.63
CA GLY A 302 -7.95 1.82 -7.70
C GLY A 302 -8.03 3.13 -8.47
N TYR A 303 -7.23 3.22 -9.51
CA TYR A 303 -7.19 4.40 -10.37
C TYR A 303 -7.20 4.02 -11.84
N SER A 304 -7.39 5.03 -12.68
CA SER A 304 -7.22 4.93 -14.13
C SER A 304 -6.19 5.96 -14.56
N PRO A 305 -5.19 5.61 -15.39
CA PRO A 305 -4.18 6.55 -15.84
C PRO A 305 -4.78 7.80 -16.49
N GLY A 306 -4.27 8.97 -16.16
CA GLY A 306 -4.71 10.29 -16.62
C GLY A 306 -5.96 10.85 -15.93
N GLU A 307 -6.64 10.07 -15.08
CA GLU A 307 -7.89 10.47 -14.43
C GLU A 307 -7.65 11.11 -13.04
N PRO A 308 -8.66 11.82 -12.47
CA PRO A 308 -8.57 12.38 -11.12
C PRO A 308 -8.33 11.33 -10.02
N SER A 309 -8.63 10.06 -10.27
CA SER A 309 -8.35 8.96 -9.35
C SER A 309 -6.85 8.72 -9.23
N GLU A 310 -6.09 8.76 -10.33
CA GLU A 310 -4.63 8.61 -10.30
C GLU A 310 -3.97 9.80 -9.63
N ALA A 311 -4.50 11.01 -9.85
CA ALA A 311 -3.95 12.22 -9.26
C ALA A 311 -3.96 12.19 -7.73
N GLN A 312 -4.94 11.51 -7.12
CA GLN A 312 -5.02 11.32 -5.67
C GLN A 312 -3.88 10.43 -5.14
N PHE A 313 -3.54 9.35 -5.86
CA PHE A 313 -2.38 8.53 -5.53
C PHE A 313 -1.08 9.31 -5.72
N ALA A 314 -0.89 9.95 -6.88
CA ALA A 314 0.31 10.72 -7.16
C ALA A 314 0.54 11.86 -6.17
N ALA A 315 -0.52 12.57 -5.78
CA ALA A 315 -0.45 13.59 -4.76
C ALA A 315 -0.05 13.01 -3.39
N THR A 316 -0.53 11.81 -3.03
CA THR A 316 -0.18 11.16 -1.77
C THR A 316 1.29 10.79 -1.72
N GLU A 317 1.83 10.21 -2.80
CA GLU A 317 3.25 9.82 -2.87
C GLU A 317 4.18 11.05 -2.85
N LEU A 318 3.81 12.12 -3.54
CA LEU A 318 4.65 13.33 -3.66
C LEU A 318 4.42 14.36 -2.54
N TRP A 319 3.42 14.14 -1.68
CA TRP A 319 2.99 15.11 -0.68
C TRP A 319 4.10 15.47 0.31
N LEU A 320 4.81 14.47 0.83
CA LEU A 320 5.88 14.71 1.82
C LEU A 320 6.94 15.66 1.26
N ALA A 321 7.28 15.50 -0.02
CA ALA A 321 8.23 16.36 -0.69
C ALA A 321 7.69 17.78 -0.87
N CYS A 322 6.45 17.93 -1.36
CA CYS A 322 5.85 19.25 -1.55
C CYS A 322 5.63 20.00 -0.22
N LYS A 323 5.19 19.30 0.83
CA LYS A 323 5.04 19.85 2.18
C LYS A 323 6.39 20.32 2.76
N GLY A 324 7.47 19.59 2.49
CA GLY A 324 8.83 19.94 2.92
C GLY A 324 9.49 21.04 2.08
N LEU A 325 8.91 21.41 0.93
CA LEU A 325 9.48 22.32 -0.06
C LEU A 325 8.46 23.41 -0.46
N PRO A 326 8.09 24.34 0.45
CA PRO A 326 7.12 25.39 0.14
C PRO A 326 7.56 26.30 -1.02
N GLU A 327 8.86 26.41 -1.29
CA GLU A 327 9.42 27.14 -2.42
C GLU A 327 9.07 26.48 -3.77
N PHE A 328 8.98 25.15 -3.82
CA PHE A 328 8.53 24.44 -5.01
C PHE A 328 7.05 24.75 -5.30
N THR A 329 6.21 24.71 -4.27
CA THR A 329 4.80 25.09 -4.38
C THR A 329 4.65 26.54 -4.86
N ALA A 330 5.48 27.47 -4.36
CA ALA A 330 5.48 28.85 -4.83
C ALA A 330 5.88 28.95 -6.31
N TRP A 331 6.98 28.28 -6.69
CA TRP A 331 7.45 28.22 -8.08
C TRP A 331 6.38 27.67 -9.03
N LEU A 332 5.69 26.59 -8.65
CA LEU A 332 4.60 26.00 -9.46
C LEU A 332 3.47 26.99 -9.73
N ARG A 333 3.05 27.76 -8.71
CA ARG A 333 2.00 28.78 -8.85
C ARG A 333 2.40 29.93 -9.78
N GLU A 334 3.69 30.23 -9.89
CA GLU A 334 4.20 31.23 -10.85
C GLU A 334 4.19 30.72 -12.30
N GLN A 335 4.02 29.41 -12.53
CA GLN A 335 3.94 28.80 -13.86
C GLN A 335 2.49 28.62 -14.37
N GLN A 336 1.49 29.20 -13.68
CA GLN A 336 0.08 29.21 -14.08
C GLN A 336 -0.25 30.41 -14.95
#